data_AF-A0AA36HSN9-F1
#
_entry.id   AF-A0AA36HSN9-F1
#
_cell.length_a   1.000
_cell.length_b   1.000
_cell.length_c   1.000
_cell.angle_alpha   90.00
_cell.angle_beta   90.00
_cell.angle_gamma   90.00
#
_symmetry.space_group_name_H-M   'P 1'
#
loop_
_entity.id
_entity.type
_entity.pdbx_description
1 polymer ?
#
loop_
_entity_poly.entity_id
_entity_poly.type
_entity_poly.pdbx_seq_one_letter_code
_entity_poly.pdbx_strand_id
1 'polypeptide(L)'
;MECAPSLPPEAMGPARTLLTSASQEKLPTEDHKKALDRALLQQRLQIWVLRGELVRSFETFGKMDPFVVVEHLPKSGPAWEFARTRTDWGGHMKPSFNYLCRSIEVDGEDVIRFKILEKNFGELGTPTFCGEASASVRTMLGSNDIIAGGRKCSKSKFRH
;
A
#
# COMPACT_ATOMS: atom_id res chain seq x y z
N MET A 1 -29.72 -53.49 -9.75
CA MET A 1 -29.11 -54.49 -8.84
C MET A 1 -27.63 -54.23 -8.84
N GLU A 2 -27.14 -53.44 -7.89
CA GLU A 2 -25.70 -53.26 -7.65
C GLU A 2 -25.48 -53.32 -6.15
N CYS A 3 -24.54 -54.18 -5.77
CA CYS A 3 -24.27 -54.60 -4.40
C CYS A 3 -23.48 -53.52 -3.64
N ALA A 4 -23.94 -53.22 -2.43
CA ALA A 4 -23.20 -52.40 -1.48
C ALA A 4 -22.01 -53.21 -0.89
N PRO A 5 -20.82 -52.61 -0.73
CA PRO A 5 -19.68 -53.27 -0.10
C PRO A 5 -19.79 -53.25 1.43
N SER A 6 -19.57 -54.41 2.05
CA SER A 6 -19.53 -54.60 3.51
C SER A 6 -18.23 -54.07 4.10
N LEU A 7 -18.34 -53.22 5.13
CA LEU A 7 -17.21 -52.71 5.91
C LEU A 7 -16.69 -53.77 6.90
N PRO A 8 -15.36 -53.85 7.12
CA PRO A 8 -14.76 -54.78 8.07
C PRO A 8 -14.88 -54.30 9.54
N PRO A 9 -14.79 -55.21 10.52
CA PRO A 9 -14.89 -54.89 11.95
C PRO A 9 -13.63 -54.19 12.47
N GLU A 10 -13.83 -53.09 13.18
CA GLU A 10 -12.77 -52.32 13.84
C GLU A 10 -12.13 -53.13 14.97
N ALA A 11 -10.80 -53.29 14.89
CA ALA A 11 -9.99 -53.87 15.95
C ALA A 11 -9.69 -52.80 17.02
N MET A 12 -10.26 -52.97 18.22
CA MET A 12 -9.92 -52.17 19.41
C MET A 12 -8.48 -52.47 19.83
N GLY A 13 -7.57 -51.53 19.54
CA GLY A 13 -6.22 -51.50 20.08
C GLY A 13 -6.18 -50.99 21.52
N PRO A 14 -5.13 -51.33 22.29
CA PRO A 14 -5.00 -50.98 23.70
C PRO A 14 -4.86 -49.47 23.92
N ALA A 15 -5.58 -48.98 24.92
CA ALA A 15 -5.53 -47.61 25.40
C ALA A 15 -4.08 -47.21 25.74
N ARG A 16 -3.47 -46.42 24.86
CA ARG A 16 -2.18 -45.77 25.13
C ARG A 16 -2.43 -44.62 26.10
N THR A 17 -2.03 -44.81 27.36
CA THR A 17 -1.90 -43.76 28.37
C THR A 17 -0.89 -42.73 27.87
N LEU A 18 -1.39 -41.62 27.33
CA LEU A 18 -0.57 -40.48 26.93
C LEU A 18 -0.14 -39.73 28.18
N LEU A 19 1.10 -40.00 28.63
CA LEU A 19 1.83 -39.16 29.58
C LEU A 19 1.89 -37.73 29.03
N THR A 20 1.04 -36.88 29.58
CA THR A 20 0.97 -35.45 29.26
C THR A 20 2.16 -34.80 29.96
N SER A 21 3.26 -34.61 29.22
CA SER A 21 4.40 -33.83 29.70
C SER A 21 3.94 -32.39 29.91
N ALA A 22 4.02 -31.92 31.15
CA ALA A 22 3.78 -30.55 31.54
C ALA A 22 4.73 -29.64 30.75
N SER A 23 4.21 -29.09 29.65
CA SER A 23 4.93 -28.14 28.81
C SER A 23 5.06 -26.85 29.62
N GLN A 24 6.28 -26.55 30.05
CA GLN A 24 6.58 -25.26 30.68
C GLN A 24 6.35 -24.17 29.64
N GLU A 25 5.22 -23.45 29.78
CA GLU A 25 4.93 -22.24 29.02
C GLU A 25 5.98 -21.18 29.40
N LYS A 26 7.03 -21.09 28.57
CA LYS A 26 8.04 -20.05 28.69
C LYS A 26 7.36 -18.72 28.41
N LEU A 27 7.23 -17.87 29.44
CA LEU A 27 6.60 -16.55 29.33
C LEU A 27 7.17 -15.80 28.11
N PRO A 28 6.31 -15.25 27.23
CA PRO A 28 6.77 -14.56 26.03
C PRO A 28 7.67 -13.38 26.44
N THR A 29 8.87 -13.36 25.84
CA THR A 29 9.84 -12.27 26.00
C THR A 29 9.22 -10.94 25.54
N GLU A 30 9.69 -9.82 26.09
CA GLU A 30 9.21 -8.48 25.73
C GLU A 30 9.27 -8.19 24.22
N ASP A 31 10.22 -8.80 23.51
CA ASP A 31 10.31 -8.74 22.05
C ASP A 31 9.12 -9.41 21.34
N HIS A 32 8.60 -10.52 21.86
CA HIS A 32 7.42 -11.19 21.31
C HIS A 32 6.15 -10.36 21.51
N LYS A 33 6.00 -9.69 22.65
CA LYS A 33 4.85 -8.79 22.88
C LYS A 33 4.88 -7.62 21.88
N LYS A 34 6.03 -6.99 21.71
CA LYS A 34 6.20 -5.93 20.69
C LYS A 34 5.95 -6.41 19.27
N ALA A 35 6.39 -7.62 18.93
CA ALA A 35 6.14 -8.20 17.62
C ALA A 35 4.64 -8.48 17.40
N LEU A 36 3.95 -8.98 18.42
CA LEU A 36 2.51 -9.22 18.38
C LEU A 36 1.72 -7.92 18.29
N ASP A 37 2.07 -6.91 19.09
CA ASP A 37 1.44 -5.59 19.02
C ASP A 37 1.64 -4.95 17.65
N ARG A 38 2.84 -5.09 17.04
CA ARG A 38 3.08 -4.66 15.66
C ARG A 38 2.24 -5.42 14.64
N ALA A 39 2.14 -6.74 14.77
CA ALA A 39 1.33 -7.57 13.88
C ALA A 39 -0.17 -7.22 13.99
N LEU A 40 -0.65 -6.96 15.21
CA LEU A 40 -2.03 -6.52 15.45
C LEU A 40 -2.29 -5.08 14.97
N LEU A 41 -1.24 -4.26 14.86
CA LEU A 41 -1.31 -2.89 14.36
C LEU A 41 -1.05 -2.76 12.85
N GLN A 42 -0.81 -3.86 12.13
CA GLN A 42 -0.69 -3.81 10.67
C GLN A 42 -2.01 -3.32 10.07
N GLN A 43 -1.96 -2.13 9.48
CA GLN A 43 -3.12 -1.49 8.87
C GLN A 43 -3.07 -1.71 7.36
N ARG A 44 -4.24 -1.83 6.75
CA ARG A 44 -4.37 -1.89 5.30
C ARG A 44 -4.70 -0.51 4.78
N LEU A 45 -3.86 0.01 3.90
CA LEU A 45 -4.09 1.28 3.22
C LEU A 45 -4.54 1.00 1.79
N GLN A 46 -5.58 1.69 1.34
CA GLN A 46 -6.00 1.75 -0.05
C GLN A 46 -6.06 3.21 -0.48
N ILE A 47 -5.45 3.52 -1.63
CA ILE A 47 -5.28 4.89 -2.09
C ILE A 47 -5.97 5.07 -3.44
N TRP A 48 -6.68 6.17 -3.59
CA TRP A 48 -7.28 6.57 -4.86
C TRP A 48 -6.66 7.88 -5.34
N VAL A 49 -5.90 7.81 -6.43
CA VAL A 49 -5.26 8.97 -7.06
C VAL A 49 -6.25 9.59 -8.04
N LEU A 50 -6.84 10.72 -7.68
CA LEU A 50 -7.90 11.35 -8.46
C LEU A 50 -7.35 12.28 -9.56
N ARG A 51 -6.64 13.34 -9.17
CA ARG A 51 -6.13 14.39 -10.07
C ARG A 51 -4.90 15.09 -9.48
N GLY A 52 -4.16 15.79 -10.33
CA GLY A 52 -3.07 16.70 -9.95
C GLY A 52 -3.35 18.14 -10.35
N GLU A 53 -2.64 19.08 -9.72
CA GLU A 53 -2.57 20.49 -10.15
C GLU A 53 -1.11 20.92 -10.06
N LEU A 54 -0.50 21.17 -11.22
CA LEU A 54 0.90 21.58 -11.34
C LEU A 54 0.98 23.10 -11.40
N VAL A 55 2.08 23.66 -10.88
CA VAL A 55 2.30 25.12 -10.84
C VAL A 55 3.12 25.65 -12.01
N ARG A 56 3.87 24.79 -12.70
CA ARG A 56 4.62 25.11 -13.92
C ARG A 56 4.63 23.96 -14.93
N SER A 57 4.81 24.31 -16.20
CA SER A 57 5.09 23.35 -17.28
C SER A 57 6.59 23.07 -17.32
N PHE A 58 6.96 21.85 -17.71
CA PHE A 58 8.34 21.41 -17.91
C PHE A 58 8.66 21.12 -19.38
N GLU A 59 7.62 21.03 -20.22
CA GLU A 59 7.75 20.91 -21.67
C GLU A 59 7.99 22.28 -22.32
N THR A 60 8.84 22.33 -23.35
CA THR A 60 9.15 23.57 -24.09
C THR A 60 8.08 23.86 -25.14
N PHE A 61 7.54 22.80 -25.77
CA PHE A 61 6.52 22.92 -26.81
C PHE A 61 5.41 21.89 -26.62
N GLY A 62 4.17 22.37 -26.55
CA GLY A 62 3.00 21.51 -26.46
C GLY A 62 2.48 21.32 -25.04
N LYS A 63 1.77 20.22 -24.82
CA LYS A 63 1.18 19.85 -23.53
C LYS A 63 1.97 18.71 -22.92
N MET A 64 2.08 18.74 -21.60
CA MET A 64 2.69 17.64 -20.86
C MET A 64 1.76 16.43 -20.80
N ASP A 65 2.37 15.25 -20.72
CA ASP A 65 1.71 13.95 -20.58
C ASP A 65 2.05 13.33 -19.21
N PRO A 66 1.45 13.86 -18.12
CA PRO A 66 1.82 13.46 -16.77
C PRO A 66 1.27 12.08 -16.38
N PHE A 67 1.98 11.43 -15.46
CA PHE A 67 1.54 10.24 -14.73
C PHE A 67 2.04 10.31 -13.29
N VAL A 68 1.44 9.53 -12.39
CA VAL A 68 1.83 9.47 -10.98
C VAL A 68 2.49 8.13 -10.69
N VAL A 69 3.62 8.19 -10.00
CA VAL A 69 4.24 7.06 -9.31
C VAL A 69 3.98 7.21 -7.82
N VAL A 70 3.51 6.14 -7.19
CA VAL A 70 3.24 6.10 -5.74
C VAL A 70 4.26 5.18 -5.09
N GLU A 71 5.06 5.75 -4.20
CA GLU A 71 6.11 5.07 -3.44
C GLU A 71 5.66 4.88 -1.99
N HIS A 72 5.94 3.70 -1.45
CA HIS A 72 5.87 3.42 -0.03
C HIS A 72 7.26 3.59 0.59
N LEU A 73 7.35 4.45 1.59
CA LEU A 73 8.56 4.73 2.36
C LEU A 73 8.37 4.16 3.76
N PRO A 74 8.80 2.92 4.02
CA PRO A 74 8.72 2.36 5.35
C PRO A 74 9.63 3.14 6.31
N LYS A 75 9.26 3.21 7.59
CA LYS A 75 10.11 3.82 8.63
C LYS A 75 11.53 3.24 8.66
N SER A 76 11.63 1.94 8.37
CA SER A 76 12.89 1.22 8.29
C SER A 76 12.91 0.39 7.01
N GLY A 77 13.74 0.79 6.05
CA GLY A 77 13.93 0.05 4.82
C GLY A 77 14.01 0.94 3.59
N PRO A 78 14.21 0.34 2.40
CA PRO A 78 14.22 1.07 1.15
C PRO A 78 12.80 1.51 0.76
N ALA A 79 12.72 2.69 0.13
CA ALA A 79 11.52 3.11 -0.56
C ALA A 79 11.28 2.21 -1.79
N TRP A 80 10.01 1.94 -2.10
CA TRP A 80 9.66 1.15 -3.28
C TRP A 80 8.37 1.63 -3.93
N GLU A 81 8.32 1.54 -5.26
CA GLU A 81 7.13 1.85 -6.06
C GLU A 81 6.10 0.73 -5.91
N PHE A 82 4.88 1.06 -5.45
CA PHE A 82 3.82 0.08 -5.32
C PHE A 82 2.66 0.27 -6.29
N ALA A 83 2.58 1.45 -6.93
CA ALA A 83 1.58 1.76 -7.92
C ALA A 83 2.06 2.84 -8.91
N ARG A 84 1.53 2.76 -10.12
CA ARG A 84 1.75 3.73 -11.20
C ARG A 84 0.46 3.93 -11.99
N THR A 85 0.10 5.20 -12.22
CA THR A 85 -1.10 5.52 -13.01
C THR A 85 -0.82 5.37 -14.50
N ARG A 86 -1.89 5.32 -15.29
CA ARG A 86 -1.77 5.61 -16.73
C ARG A 86 -1.34 7.06 -16.93
N THR A 87 -0.69 7.30 -18.06
CA THR A 87 -0.41 8.66 -18.55
C THR A 87 -1.71 9.34 -18.95
N ASP A 88 -1.89 10.57 -18.48
CA ASP A 88 -2.98 11.45 -18.90
C ASP A 88 -2.52 12.29 -20.10
N TRP A 89 -2.76 11.77 -21.29
CA TRP A 89 -2.31 12.38 -22.55
C TRP A 89 -2.96 13.74 -22.78
N GLY A 90 -2.14 14.80 -22.81
CA GLY A 90 -2.59 16.18 -22.92
C GLY A 90 -3.20 16.75 -21.64
N GLY A 91 -3.08 16.06 -20.50
CA GLY A 91 -3.56 16.52 -19.18
C GLY A 91 -2.85 17.80 -18.70
N HIS A 92 -1.63 18.02 -19.16
CA HIS A 92 -0.84 19.25 -18.94
C HIS A 92 -0.78 19.63 -17.45
N MET A 93 -1.27 20.82 -17.10
CA MET A 93 -1.19 21.37 -15.75
C MET A 93 -2.24 20.83 -14.77
N LYS A 94 -3.30 20.17 -15.27
CA LYS A 94 -4.44 19.71 -14.44
C LYS A 94 -4.83 18.28 -14.79
N PRO A 95 -3.91 17.31 -14.65
CA PRO A 95 -4.18 15.96 -15.09
C PRO A 95 -5.19 15.23 -14.18
N SER A 96 -5.95 14.33 -14.78
CA SER A 96 -6.93 13.48 -14.13
C SER A 96 -6.56 12.01 -14.32
N PHE A 97 -6.40 11.29 -13.22
CA PHE A 97 -5.93 9.90 -13.23
C PHE A 97 -7.03 8.91 -12.90
N ASN A 98 -7.90 9.25 -11.94
CA ASN A 98 -8.97 8.38 -11.43
C ASN A 98 -8.53 6.92 -11.20
N TYR A 99 -7.41 6.73 -10.50
CA TYR A 99 -6.72 5.45 -10.39
C TYR A 99 -6.71 4.91 -8.97
N LEU A 100 -7.35 3.75 -8.77
CA LEU A 100 -7.37 3.05 -7.49
C LEU A 100 -6.14 2.13 -7.38
N CYS A 101 -5.25 2.45 -6.44
CA CYS A 101 -4.06 1.64 -6.16
C CYS A 101 -4.45 0.30 -5.51
N ARG A 102 -3.59 -0.70 -5.67
CA ARG A 102 -3.68 -1.93 -4.85
C ARG A 102 -3.55 -1.58 -3.37
N SER A 103 -4.26 -2.33 -2.54
CA SER A 103 -4.12 -2.22 -1.09
C SER A 103 -2.76 -2.77 -0.65
N ILE A 104 -2.12 -2.08 0.29
CA ILE A 104 -0.84 -2.46 0.88
C ILE A 104 -0.94 -2.49 2.41
N GLU A 105 -0.07 -3.28 3.04
CA GLU A 105 0.14 -3.26 4.48
C GLU A 105 1.12 -2.15 4.83
N VAL A 106 0.81 -1.41 5.90
CA VAL A 106 1.57 -0.25 6.35
C VAL A 106 1.63 -0.19 7.88
N ASP A 107 2.71 0.38 8.40
CA ASP A 107 2.85 0.87 9.77
C ASP A 107 2.34 2.33 9.83
N GLY A 108 1.83 2.76 10.98
CA GLY A 108 1.37 4.14 11.16
C GLY A 108 2.47 5.19 10.98
N GLU A 109 3.74 4.80 11.17
CA GLU A 109 4.90 5.68 11.00
C GLU A 109 5.42 5.73 9.55
N ASP A 110 4.86 4.95 8.64
CA ASP A 110 5.29 4.93 7.25
C ASP A 110 4.85 6.22 6.52
N VAL A 111 5.50 6.50 5.39
CA VAL A 111 5.20 7.65 4.53
C VAL A 111 4.82 7.17 3.13
N ILE A 112 3.78 7.76 2.56
CA ILE A 112 3.44 7.57 1.14
C ILE A 112 3.88 8.81 0.38
N ARG A 113 4.63 8.59 -0.71
CA ARG A 113 5.08 9.66 -1.62
C ARG A 113 4.42 9.50 -2.97
N PHE A 114 3.95 10.60 -3.52
CA PHE A 114 3.36 10.72 -4.84
C PHE A 114 4.30 11.56 -5.69
N LYS A 115 4.87 10.99 -6.74
CA LYS A 115 5.71 11.70 -7.72
C LYS A 115 4.91 11.89 -9.01
N ILE A 116 4.81 13.12 -9.48
CA ILE A 116 4.27 13.42 -10.81
C ILE A 116 5.46 13.48 -11.77
N LEU A 117 5.40 12.64 -12.79
CA LEU A 117 6.40 12.52 -13.84
C LEU A 117 5.73 12.80 -15.18
N GLU A 118 6.48 13.37 -16.10
CA GLU A 118 6.08 13.60 -17.48
C GLU A 118 6.71 12.55 -18.38
N LYS A 119 5.90 11.99 -19.29
CA LYS A 119 6.38 11.08 -20.30
C LYS A 119 7.05 11.89 -21.43
N ASN A 120 8.32 11.64 -21.67
CA ASN A 120 9.04 12.29 -22.77
C ASN A 120 8.63 11.72 -24.14
N PHE A 121 8.65 12.58 -25.15
CA PHE A 121 8.26 12.24 -26.51
C PHE A 121 9.05 11.02 -27.05
N GLY A 122 8.33 10.02 -27.55
CA GLY A 122 8.92 8.81 -28.13
C GLY A 122 9.36 7.73 -27.13
N GLU A 123 9.10 7.87 -25.83
CA GLU A 123 9.47 6.87 -24.80
C GLU A 123 10.97 6.58 -24.64
N LEU A 124 11.83 7.25 -25.40
CA LEU A 124 13.28 6.99 -25.46
C LEU A 124 14.08 7.70 -24.35
N GLY A 125 13.43 8.27 -23.35
CA GLY A 125 14.08 9.06 -22.30
C GLY A 125 13.58 8.77 -20.89
N THR A 126 14.41 9.10 -19.90
CA THR A 126 14.00 9.08 -18.49
C THR A 126 12.88 10.08 -18.28
N PRO A 127 11.72 9.69 -17.72
CA PRO A 127 10.62 10.60 -17.45
C PRO A 127 11.05 11.85 -16.69
N THR A 128 10.53 13.00 -17.09
CA THR A 128 10.88 14.29 -16.47
C THR A 128 10.14 14.46 -15.15
N PHE A 129 10.83 14.81 -14.08
CA PHE A 129 10.21 15.02 -12.77
C PHE A 129 9.49 16.38 -12.70
N CYS A 130 8.18 16.35 -12.46
CA CYS A 130 7.34 17.54 -12.40
C CYS A 130 7.08 18.04 -10.97
N GLY A 131 7.14 17.14 -9.98
CA GLY A 131 6.94 17.48 -8.57
C GLY A 131 6.54 16.28 -7.73
N GLU A 132 6.53 16.47 -6.41
CA GLU A 132 6.11 15.43 -5.47
C GLU A 132 5.34 15.96 -4.26
N ALA A 133 4.50 15.10 -3.70
CA ALA A 133 3.85 15.30 -2.40
C ALA A 133 4.05 14.06 -1.53
N SER A 134 4.04 14.22 -0.22
CA SER A 134 4.09 13.09 0.72
C SER A 134 3.15 13.29 1.89
N ALA A 135 2.68 12.17 2.46
CA ALA A 135 1.82 12.14 3.63
C ALA A 135 2.18 10.96 4.52
N SER A 136 2.15 11.14 5.84
CA SER A 136 2.32 10.03 6.78
C SER A 136 1.06 9.16 6.80
N VAL A 137 1.25 7.84 6.98
CA VAL A 137 0.16 6.87 7.12
C VAL A 137 -0.73 7.22 8.30
N ARG A 138 -0.13 7.60 9.45
CA ARG A 138 -0.88 8.11 10.61
C ARG A 138 -1.81 9.27 10.22
N THR A 139 -1.36 10.22 9.41
CA THR A 139 -2.22 11.33 8.97
C THR A 139 -3.36 10.85 8.05
N MET A 140 -3.07 9.94 7.13
CA MET A 140 -4.08 9.42 6.18
C MET A 140 -5.14 8.54 6.86
N LEU A 141 -4.76 7.75 7.88
CA LEU A 141 -5.66 6.82 8.57
C LEU A 141 -6.29 7.41 9.84
N GLY A 142 -5.58 8.29 10.54
CA GLY A 142 -6.04 8.93 11.78
C GLY A 142 -7.00 10.11 11.56
N SER A 143 -7.21 10.50 10.31
CA SER A 143 -8.26 11.44 9.95
C SER A 143 -9.60 10.69 9.90
N ASN A 144 -10.27 10.56 11.05
CA ASN A 144 -11.70 10.21 11.09
C ASN A 144 -12.59 11.23 10.34
N ASP A 145 -12.00 12.32 9.85
CA ASP A 145 -12.56 13.11 8.78
C ASP A 145 -12.56 12.28 7.49
N ILE A 146 -13.64 11.53 7.34
CA ILE A 146 -14.17 11.01 6.08
C ILE A 146 -13.86 12.05 4.98
N ILE A 147 -12.87 11.73 4.14
CA ILE A 147 -12.56 12.47 2.90
C ILE A 147 -13.66 12.12 1.89
N ALA A 148 -14.91 12.41 2.23
CA ALA A 148 -16.00 12.51 1.29
C ALA A 148 -15.84 13.86 0.59
N GLY A 149 -15.20 13.84 -0.58
CA GLY A 149 -15.32 14.89 -1.58
C GLY A 149 -14.95 16.31 -1.12
N GLY A 150 -13.67 16.65 -1.22
CA GLY A 150 -13.32 18.03 -1.59
C GLY A 150 -13.10 19.03 -0.47
N ARG A 151 -12.38 18.67 0.61
CA ARG A 151 -11.62 19.69 1.35
C ARG A 151 -10.18 19.71 0.90
N LYS A 152 -9.70 20.94 0.70
CA LYS A 152 -8.35 21.32 0.29
C LYS A 152 -7.34 20.52 1.13
N CYS A 153 -6.56 19.67 0.46
CA CYS A 153 -5.32 19.14 1.03
C CYS A 153 -4.59 20.33 1.66
N SER A 154 -4.40 20.30 2.98
CA SER A 154 -3.84 21.39 3.76
C SER A 154 -2.47 21.70 3.20
N LYS A 155 -2.34 22.78 2.41
CA LYS A 155 -1.12 23.31 1.77
C LYS A 155 0.14 22.54 2.17
N SER A 156 0.33 21.35 1.62
CA SER A 156 1.61 20.66 1.69
C SER A 156 2.49 21.53 0.81
N LYS A 157 3.38 22.32 1.43
CA LYS A 157 4.36 23.10 0.69
C LYS A 157 5.14 22.10 -0.16
N PHE A 158 4.88 22.09 -1.46
CA PHE A 158 5.73 21.46 -2.44
C PHE A 158 7.11 22.10 -2.28
N ARG A 159 8.10 21.30 -1.85
CA ARG A 159 9.49 21.70 -1.94
C ARG A 159 9.92 21.41 -3.37
N HIS A 160 10.35 22.44 -4.08
CA HIS A 160 10.97 22.33 -5.40
C HIS A 160 12.44 21.96 -5.26
#